data_AF-A0A4R2LMN0-F1
#
_entry.id   AF-A0A4R2LMN0-F1
#
_cell.length_a   1.000
_cell.length_b   1.000
_cell.length_c   1.000
_cell.angle_alpha   90.00
_cell.angle_beta   90.00
_cell.angle_gamma   90.00
#
_symmetry.space_group_name_H-M   'P 1'
#
loop_
_entity.id
_entity.type
_entity.pdbx_description
1 polymer ?
#
loop_
_entity_poly.entity_id
_entity_poly.type
_entity_poly.pdbx_seq_one_letter_code
_entity_poly.pdbx_strand_id
1 'polypeptide(L)'
;MKEATLKPFVRENLDILFVGLNPATISNQKGHYFSVKQSLWHQLYKSGLILKEVSKDTADEQIFGDTALNVNQCNFGITDLVTNIADSNSKKIKPTENECMQLEKNISTYQPKMVIILHSKVIKHFVTKHLKLKKIPANSGNMGKLLANCDTIFYNIAFPQGNSIPDEEKIKRYKEVKELISK
;
A
#
# COMPACT_ATOMS: atom_id res chain seq x y z
N MET A 1 11.16 2.24 18.43
CA MET A 1 11.57 1.42 17.27
C MET A 1 11.94 0.05 17.78
N LYS A 2 11.28 -0.97 17.24
CA LYS A 2 11.62 -2.39 17.43
C LYS A 2 11.94 -2.97 16.06
N GLU A 3 12.65 -4.10 16.05
CA GLU A 3 12.78 -4.89 14.82
C GLU A 3 11.39 -5.32 14.34
N ALA A 4 11.16 -5.19 13.04
CA ALA A 4 9.93 -5.64 12.42
C ALA A 4 10.00 -7.13 12.07
N THR A 5 8.92 -7.84 12.35
CA THR A 5 8.74 -9.28 12.12
C THR A 5 7.60 -9.58 11.15
N LEU A 6 6.83 -8.56 10.77
CA LEU A 6 5.79 -8.64 9.74
C LEU A 6 6.41 -9.05 8.41
N LYS A 7 5.82 -10.07 7.78
CA LYS A 7 6.26 -10.57 6.47
C LYS A 7 5.43 -9.91 5.37
N PRO A 8 6.07 -9.21 4.42
CA PRO A 8 5.36 -8.65 3.27
C PRO A 8 4.70 -9.74 2.42
N PHE A 9 3.56 -9.40 1.82
CA PHE A 9 2.87 -10.22 0.82
C PHE A 9 3.32 -9.76 -0.57
N VAL A 10 4.56 -10.08 -0.94
CA VAL A 10 5.17 -9.69 -2.21
C VAL A 10 5.51 -10.95 -3.01
N ARG A 11 5.00 -11.03 -4.24
CA ARG A 11 5.13 -12.19 -5.13
C ARG A 11 4.86 -11.77 -6.57
N GLU A 12 5.11 -12.66 -7.52
CA GLU A 12 4.74 -12.48 -8.93
C GLU A 12 3.21 -12.42 -9.11
N ASN A 13 2.78 -11.89 -10.25
CA ASN A 13 1.37 -11.86 -10.69
C ASN A 13 0.44 -11.06 -9.76
N LEU A 14 0.96 -10.07 -9.04
CA LEU A 14 0.13 -9.15 -8.27
C LEU A 14 -0.61 -8.18 -9.18
N ASP A 15 -1.93 -8.08 -9.03
CA ASP A 15 -2.73 -7.04 -9.66
C ASP A 15 -2.53 -5.70 -8.94
N ILE A 16 -2.44 -5.72 -7.60
CA ILE A 16 -2.22 -4.54 -6.78
C ILE A 16 -1.20 -4.83 -5.69
N LEU A 17 -0.15 -4.01 -5.61
CA LEU A 17 0.77 -3.95 -4.49
C LEU A 17 0.55 -2.66 -3.68
N PHE A 18 0.08 -2.80 -2.44
CA PHE A 18 -0.04 -1.71 -1.49
C PHE A 18 1.33 -1.42 -0.85
N VAL A 19 1.68 -0.14 -0.70
CA VAL A 19 2.95 0.28 -0.11
C VAL A 19 2.71 1.23 1.07
N GLY A 20 2.94 0.69 2.27
CA GLY A 20 2.98 1.43 3.53
C GLY A 20 4.33 2.12 3.79
N LEU A 21 4.41 2.86 4.88
CA LEU A 21 5.68 3.45 5.32
C LEU A 21 6.55 2.42 6.03
N ASN A 22 5.98 1.82 7.07
CA ASN A 22 6.63 0.88 7.97
C ASN A 22 5.55 0.17 8.81
N PRO A 23 5.85 -1.01 9.38
CA PRO A 23 4.98 -1.65 10.33
C PRO A 23 4.66 -0.78 11.57
N ALA A 24 3.38 -0.64 11.90
CA ALA A 24 2.98 -0.06 13.19
C ALA A 24 3.32 -1.03 14.34
N THR A 25 3.64 -0.52 15.53
CA THR A 25 4.07 -1.35 16.67
C THR A 25 3.07 -2.47 17.00
N ILE A 26 1.78 -2.13 17.06
CA ILE A 26 0.71 -3.10 17.39
C ILE A 26 0.51 -4.10 16.24
N SER A 27 0.58 -3.65 14.98
CA SER A 27 0.50 -4.55 13.84
C SER A 27 1.63 -5.56 13.83
N ASN A 28 2.84 -5.12 14.15
CA ASN A 28 4.00 -5.99 14.29
C ASN A 28 3.85 -7.00 15.42
N GLN A 29 3.33 -6.58 16.57
CA GLN A 29 3.06 -7.47 17.69
C GLN A 29 2.01 -8.53 17.37
N LYS A 30 0.99 -8.16 16.59
CA LYS A 30 -0.07 -9.08 16.17
C LYS A 30 0.33 -9.99 15.00
N GLY A 31 1.40 -9.66 14.29
CA GLY A 31 1.76 -10.35 13.04
C GLY A 31 0.84 -10.03 11.87
N HIS A 32 -0.05 -9.05 12.01
CA HIS A 32 -1.05 -8.70 10.99
C HIS A 32 -1.00 -7.23 10.57
N TYR A 33 -0.94 -6.99 9.25
CA TYR A 33 -1.04 -5.67 8.65
C TYR A 33 -2.38 -4.98 8.98
N PHE A 34 -2.35 -3.68 9.21
CA PHE A 34 -3.55 -2.86 9.50
C PHE A 34 -4.48 -3.37 10.61
N SER A 35 -3.97 -4.18 11.55
CA SER A 35 -4.74 -4.78 12.66
C SER A 35 -5.10 -3.84 13.83
N VAL A 36 -4.69 -2.56 13.76
CA VAL A 36 -5.00 -1.54 14.77
C VAL A 36 -6.37 -0.92 14.54
N LYS A 37 -6.74 -0.64 13.29
CA LYS A 37 -7.95 0.10 12.90
C LYS A 37 -8.62 -0.57 11.71
N GLN A 38 -9.95 -0.51 11.67
CA GLN A 38 -10.76 -1.11 10.60
C GLN A 38 -10.73 -0.31 9.28
N SER A 39 -10.17 0.90 9.28
CA SER A 39 -10.34 1.90 8.21
C SER A 39 -9.93 1.42 6.82
N LEU A 40 -8.77 0.77 6.65
CA LEU A 40 -8.36 0.26 5.33
C LEU A 40 -9.39 -0.72 4.78
N TRP A 41 -9.69 -1.74 5.58
CA TRP A 41 -10.58 -2.82 5.20
C TRP A 41 -11.99 -2.32 4.88
N HIS A 42 -12.49 -1.35 5.67
CA HIS A 42 -13.77 -0.71 5.39
C HIS A 42 -13.74 0.09 4.08
N GLN A 43 -12.67 0.84 3.81
CA GLN A 43 -12.52 1.60 2.56
C GLN A 43 -12.46 0.67 1.33
N LEU A 44 -11.74 -0.46 1.43
CA LEU A 44 -11.69 -1.48 0.36
C LEU A 44 -13.05 -2.15 0.13
N TYR A 45 -13.82 -2.40 1.20
CA TYR A 45 -15.16 -2.95 1.08
C TYR A 45 -16.12 -1.94 0.43
N LYS A 46 -16.11 -0.69 0.89
CA LYS A 46 -16.99 0.37 0.38
C LYS A 46 -16.67 0.79 -1.06
N SER A 47 -15.43 0.61 -1.52
CA SER A 47 -15.08 0.75 -2.93
C SER A 47 -15.48 -0.47 -3.77
N GLY A 48 -15.72 -1.60 -3.11
CA GLY A 48 -16.00 -2.89 -3.74
C GLY A 48 -14.77 -3.55 -4.35
N LEU A 49 -13.56 -3.20 -3.87
CA LEU A 49 -12.32 -3.94 -4.16
C LEU A 49 -12.27 -5.26 -3.39
N ILE A 50 -12.94 -5.33 -2.24
CA ILE A 50 -13.23 -6.58 -1.53
C ILE A 50 -14.74 -6.79 -1.42
N LEU A 51 -15.18 -8.04 -1.46
CA LEU A 51 -16.58 -8.42 -1.66
C LEU A 51 -17.44 -8.38 -0.40
N LYS A 52 -16.82 -8.41 0.78
CA LYS A 52 -17.50 -8.36 2.08
C LYS A 52 -16.63 -7.69 3.14
N GLU A 53 -17.24 -7.29 4.26
CA GLU A 53 -16.48 -6.84 5.42
C GLU A 53 -15.66 -7.99 6.01
N VAL A 54 -14.44 -7.66 6.45
CA VAL A 54 -13.47 -8.60 7.05
C VAL A 54 -13.00 -8.06 8.39
N SER A 55 -12.67 -8.93 9.33
CA SER A 55 -12.12 -8.50 10.62
C SER A 55 -10.66 -8.07 10.46
N LYS A 56 -10.31 -6.87 10.93
CA LYS A 56 -8.92 -6.38 10.93
C LYS A 56 -7.90 -7.32 11.59
N ASP A 57 -8.35 -8.26 12.42
CA ASP A 57 -7.47 -9.18 13.14
C ASP A 57 -6.99 -10.35 12.27
N THR A 58 -7.63 -10.60 11.11
CA THR A 58 -7.24 -11.66 10.15
C THR A 58 -7.33 -11.22 8.69
N ALA A 59 -7.63 -9.94 8.43
CA ALA A 59 -7.98 -9.45 7.11
C ALA A 59 -6.81 -9.49 6.12
N ASP A 60 -5.59 -9.30 6.56
CA ASP A 60 -4.43 -9.31 5.66
C ASP A 60 -4.18 -10.69 5.06
N GLU A 61 -4.33 -11.76 5.82
CA GLU A 61 -4.29 -13.13 5.29
C GLU A 61 -5.40 -13.38 4.27
N GLN A 62 -6.62 -12.93 4.56
CA GLN A 62 -7.79 -13.12 3.70
C GLN A 62 -7.77 -12.30 2.42
N ILE A 63 -7.11 -11.13 2.44
CA ILE A 63 -7.12 -10.15 1.33
C ILE A 63 -5.79 -10.13 0.57
N PHE A 64 -4.66 -10.23 1.26
CA PHE A 64 -3.32 -10.24 0.64
C PHE A 64 -2.72 -11.65 0.51
N GLY A 65 -3.21 -12.63 1.27
CA GLY A 65 -2.79 -14.04 1.18
C GLY A 65 -3.69 -14.92 0.31
N ASP A 66 -4.90 -14.44 -0.01
CA ASP A 66 -5.93 -15.15 -0.78
C ASP A 66 -6.60 -14.17 -1.77
N THR A 67 -7.33 -14.70 -2.74
CA THR A 67 -8.08 -13.95 -3.76
C THR A 67 -9.60 -14.14 -3.65
N ALA A 68 -10.08 -15.09 -2.84
CA ALA A 68 -11.51 -15.45 -2.77
C ALA A 68 -12.43 -14.27 -2.41
N LEU A 69 -11.92 -13.28 -1.67
CA LEU A 69 -12.68 -12.09 -1.26
C LEU A 69 -12.35 -10.84 -2.07
N ASN A 70 -11.41 -10.93 -3.01
CA ASN A 70 -11.00 -9.81 -3.84
C ASN A 70 -11.88 -9.75 -5.09
N VAL A 71 -12.18 -8.53 -5.54
CA VAL A 71 -12.93 -8.32 -6.79
C VAL A 71 -12.24 -9.06 -7.95
N ASN A 72 -13.02 -9.79 -8.75
CA ASN A 72 -12.52 -10.58 -9.89
C ASN A 72 -11.39 -11.56 -9.55
N GLN A 73 -11.31 -12.01 -8.29
CA GLN A 73 -10.20 -12.83 -7.79
C GLN A 73 -8.82 -12.18 -8.01
N CYS A 74 -8.76 -10.84 -8.00
CA CYS A 74 -7.51 -10.11 -8.14
C CYS A 74 -6.53 -10.47 -7.02
N ASN A 75 -5.26 -10.55 -7.39
CA ASN A 75 -4.16 -10.90 -6.53
C ASN A 75 -3.58 -9.64 -5.87
N PHE A 76 -3.91 -9.41 -4.60
CA PHE A 76 -3.41 -8.26 -3.85
C PHE A 76 -2.20 -8.63 -2.99
N GLY A 77 -1.31 -7.66 -2.79
CA GLY A 77 -0.12 -7.78 -1.97
C GLY A 77 0.15 -6.51 -1.18
N ILE A 78 1.01 -6.60 -0.17
CA ILE A 78 1.41 -5.45 0.64
C ILE A 78 2.88 -5.52 1.01
N THR A 79 3.53 -4.36 1.02
CA THR A 79 4.85 -4.15 1.61
C THR A 79 4.92 -2.78 2.27
N ASP A 80 6.03 -2.50 2.93
CA ASP A 80 6.42 -1.18 3.38
C ASP A 80 7.66 -0.69 2.64
N LEU A 81 7.90 0.62 2.67
CA LEU A 81 9.18 1.21 2.26
C LEU A 81 10.29 0.83 3.27
N VAL A 82 10.00 0.91 4.56
CA VAL A 82 10.90 0.55 5.66
C VAL A 82 10.39 -0.73 6.31
N THR A 83 10.98 -1.87 5.95
CA THR A 83 10.46 -3.20 6.32
C THR A 83 11.06 -3.77 7.61
N ASN A 84 12.16 -3.23 8.09
CA ASN A 84 12.93 -3.75 9.24
C ASN A 84 12.63 -3.03 10.57
N ILE A 85 11.87 -1.94 10.55
CA ILE A 85 11.58 -1.11 11.74
C ILE A 85 10.08 -1.01 11.99
N ALA A 86 9.65 -1.46 13.17
CA ALA A 86 8.31 -1.25 13.69
C ALA A 86 8.25 -0.02 14.63
N ASP A 87 7.43 0.97 14.29
CA ASP A 87 7.12 2.13 15.13
C ASP A 87 5.84 2.83 14.65
N SER A 88 4.90 3.08 15.57
CA SER A 88 3.66 3.80 15.25
C SER A 88 3.87 5.32 15.05
N ASN A 89 5.00 5.88 15.50
CA ASN A 89 5.30 7.29 15.31
C ASN A 89 6.08 7.49 14.01
N SER A 90 5.34 7.78 12.94
CA SER A 90 5.92 8.01 11.61
C SER A 90 7.00 9.10 11.60
N LYS A 91 6.99 10.08 12.52
CA LYS A 91 8.04 11.13 12.60
C LYS A 91 9.43 10.55 12.85
N LYS A 92 9.52 9.44 13.59
CA LYS A 92 10.79 8.76 13.91
C LYS A 92 11.36 7.97 12.73
N ILE A 93 10.52 7.58 11.78
CA ILE A 93 10.91 6.80 10.62
C ILE A 93 11.55 7.69 9.56
N LYS A 94 12.77 7.33 9.17
CA LYS A 94 13.59 8.05 8.21
C LYS A 94 14.01 7.08 7.09
N PRO A 95 13.22 6.97 6.01
CA PRO A 95 13.59 6.13 4.88
C PRO A 95 14.94 6.56 4.28
N THR A 96 15.77 5.58 4.03
CA THR A 96 17.10 5.63 3.42
C THR A 96 17.03 5.40 1.92
N GLU A 97 18.12 5.69 1.22
CA GLU A 97 18.20 5.41 -0.22
C GLU A 97 18.16 3.90 -0.52
N ASN A 98 18.79 3.09 0.32
CA ASN A 98 18.80 1.63 0.15
C ASN A 98 17.37 1.03 0.23
N GLU A 99 16.53 1.56 1.11
CA GLU A 99 15.12 1.15 1.20
C GLU A 99 14.32 1.55 -0.05
N CYS A 100 14.59 2.72 -0.63
CA CYS A 100 14.01 3.13 -1.91
C CYS A 100 14.47 2.21 -3.05
N MET A 101 15.77 1.93 -3.14
CA MET A 101 16.34 1.01 -4.14
C MET A 101 15.77 -0.40 -4.02
N GLN A 102 15.56 -0.89 -2.80
CA GLN A 102 14.97 -2.21 -2.57
C GLN A 102 13.49 -2.25 -3.01
N LEU A 103 12.74 -1.18 -2.72
CA LEU A 103 11.35 -1.08 -3.20
C LEU A 103 11.30 -1.01 -4.74
N GLU A 104 12.14 -0.20 -5.37
CA GLU A 104 12.26 -0.12 -6.84
C GLU A 104 12.58 -1.51 -7.41
N LYS A 105 13.61 -2.18 -6.88
CA LYS A 105 14.01 -3.52 -7.30
C LYS A 105 12.86 -4.52 -7.18
N ASN A 106 12.12 -4.50 -6.07
CA ASN A 106 10.98 -5.40 -5.88
C ASN A 106 9.88 -5.13 -6.92
N ILE A 107 9.51 -3.87 -7.16
CA ILE A 107 8.49 -3.52 -8.15
C ILE A 107 8.96 -3.93 -9.56
N SER A 108 10.21 -3.66 -9.93
CA SER A 108 10.76 -4.04 -11.24
C SER A 108 10.90 -5.56 -11.43
N THR A 109 11.14 -6.29 -10.34
CA THR A 109 11.25 -7.77 -10.37
C THR A 109 9.88 -8.43 -10.49
N TYR A 110 8.94 -8.05 -9.62
CA TYR A 110 7.63 -8.71 -9.54
C TYR A 110 6.56 -8.10 -10.45
N GLN A 111 6.84 -6.93 -11.03
CA GLN A 111 6.01 -6.19 -11.98
C GLN A 111 4.50 -6.24 -11.64
N PRO A 112 4.09 -5.78 -10.45
CA PRO A 112 2.66 -5.71 -10.14
C PRO A 112 1.96 -4.82 -11.17
N LYS A 113 0.74 -5.15 -11.59
CA LYS A 113 0.01 -4.31 -12.56
C LYS A 113 -0.18 -2.88 -12.04
N MET A 114 -0.44 -2.75 -10.73
CA MET A 114 -0.59 -1.49 -10.04
C MET A 114 0.16 -1.44 -8.71
N VAL A 115 0.71 -0.28 -8.37
CA VAL A 115 1.23 0.05 -7.03
C VAL A 115 0.40 1.16 -6.40
N ILE A 116 -0.11 0.95 -5.20
CA ILE A 116 -0.83 1.97 -4.43
C ILE A 116 0.04 2.43 -3.26
N ILE A 117 0.56 3.65 -3.36
CA ILE A 117 1.34 4.29 -2.29
C ILE A 117 0.37 4.91 -1.28
N LEU A 118 0.42 4.43 -0.04
CA LEU A 118 -0.51 4.85 1.02
C LEU A 118 -0.04 6.06 1.82
N HIS A 119 1.27 6.23 2.00
CA HIS A 119 1.80 7.19 2.98
C HIS A 119 2.59 8.33 2.33
N SER A 120 2.36 9.57 2.75
CA SER A 120 3.00 10.78 2.17
C SER A 120 4.53 10.79 2.29
N LYS A 121 5.10 10.17 3.33
CA LYS A 121 6.55 9.96 3.43
C LYS A 121 7.11 9.03 2.35
N VAL A 122 6.34 8.05 1.88
CA VAL A 122 6.75 7.20 0.76
C VAL A 122 6.80 8.03 -0.51
N ILE A 123 5.77 8.85 -0.79
CA ILE A 123 5.80 9.82 -1.90
C ILE A 123 7.02 10.73 -1.80
N LYS A 124 7.28 11.33 -0.63
CA LYS A 124 8.43 12.23 -0.44
C LYS A 124 9.77 11.56 -0.70
N HIS A 125 9.99 10.34 -0.21
CA HIS A 125 11.30 9.69 -0.28
C HIS A 125 11.48 8.90 -1.57
N PHE A 126 10.52 8.04 -1.91
CA PHE A 126 10.59 7.21 -3.11
C PHE A 126 10.35 8.05 -4.37
N VAL A 127 9.19 8.71 -4.49
CA VAL A 127 8.80 9.40 -5.72
C VAL A 127 9.60 10.69 -5.93
N THR A 128 9.63 11.57 -4.92
CA THR A 128 10.22 12.91 -5.11
C THR A 128 11.73 12.92 -5.05
N LYS A 129 12.36 12.15 -4.15
CA LYS A 129 13.81 12.20 -3.95
C LYS A 129 14.55 11.16 -4.78
N HIS A 130 14.16 9.89 -4.64
CA HIS A 130 14.83 8.78 -5.31
C HIS A 130 14.55 8.77 -6.82
N LEU A 131 13.27 8.80 -7.23
CA LEU A 131 12.89 8.89 -8.64
C LEU A 131 13.01 10.31 -9.24
N LYS A 132 13.35 11.31 -8.42
CA LYS A 132 13.54 12.72 -8.82
C LYS A 132 12.32 13.33 -9.54
N LEU A 133 11.11 12.87 -9.22
CA LEU A 133 9.88 13.40 -9.79
C LEU A 133 9.34 14.58 -8.98
N LYS A 134 8.46 15.39 -9.59
CA LYS A 134 7.82 16.52 -8.91
C LYS A 134 7.05 16.02 -7.69
N LYS A 135 6.97 16.86 -6.66
CA LYS A 135 6.14 16.60 -5.48
C LYS A 135 4.68 16.54 -5.90
N ILE A 136 3.99 15.50 -5.42
CA ILE A 136 2.58 15.27 -5.72
C ILE A 136 1.75 15.45 -4.42
N PRO A 137 0.55 16.05 -4.48
CA PRO A 137 -0.35 16.15 -3.33
C PRO A 137 -0.76 14.78 -2.80
N ALA A 138 -1.18 14.72 -1.53
CA ALA A 138 -1.75 13.50 -0.98
C ALA A 138 -3.12 13.19 -1.61
N ASN A 139 -3.42 11.90 -1.77
CA ASN A 139 -4.64 11.38 -2.42
C ASN A 139 -4.80 11.79 -3.90
N SER A 140 -3.67 11.96 -4.62
CA SER A 140 -3.67 12.41 -6.01
C SER A 140 -4.29 11.41 -7.00
N GLY A 141 -4.55 10.17 -6.60
CA GLY A 141 -5.06 9.14 -7.51
C GLY A 141 -3.97 8.65 -8.46
N ASN A 142 -4.33 8.48 -9.74
CA ASN A 142 -3.45 7.96 -10.77
C ASN A 142 -2.21 8.84 -10.98
N MET A 143 -1.03 8.24 -10.93
CA MET A 143 0.27 8.87 -11.16
C MET A 143 0.95 8.40 -12.45
N GLY A 144 0.36 7.45 -13.17
CA GLY A 144 0.93 6.85 -14.37
C GLY A 144 2.09 5.90 -14.09
N LYS A 145 2.89 5.61 -15.13
CA LYS A 145 4.12 4.82 -15.02
C LYS A 145 5.23 5.71 -14.48
N LEU A 146 5.87 5.30 -13.39
CA LEU A 146 6.95 6.07 -12.75
C LEU A 146 8.34 5.48 -12.96
N LEU A 147 8.42 4.19 -13.29
CA LEU A 147 9.68 3.47 -13.48
C LEU A 147 9.92 3.23 -14.97
N ALA A 148 11.18 3.34 -15.40
CA ALA A 148 11.57 3.01 -16.76
C ALA A 148 11.49 1.50 -16.98
N ASN A 149 11.05 1.07 -18.18
CA ASN A 149 10.94 -0.34 -18.56
C ASN A 149 10.05 -1.18 -17.62
N CYS A 150 9.07 -0.55 -16.97
CA CYS A 150 8.12 -1.21 -16.08
C CYS A 150 6.72 -0.69 -16.37
N ASP A 151 5.80 -1.60 -16.68
CA ASP A 151 4.42 -1.24 -17.06
C ASP A 151 3.51 -0.97 -15.86
N THR A 152 4.02 -1.14 -14.64
CA THR A 152 3.32 -0.85 -13.39
C THR A 152 2.79 0.58 -13.36
N ILE A 153 1.47 0.71 -13.15
CA ILE A 153 0.81 2.00 -12.92
C ILE A 153 0.85 2.33 -11.43
N PHE A 154 1.22 3.56 -11.09
CA PHE A 154 1.25 4.03 -9.71
C PHE A 154 0.00 4.83 -9.38
N TYR A 155 -0.46 4.67 -8.15
CA TYR A 155 -1.52 5.44 -7.53
C TYR A 155 -1.04 5.98 -6.18
N ASN A 156 -1.50 7.17 -5.82
CA ASN A 156 -1.47 7.63 -4.43
C ASN A 156 -2.88 7.75 -3.88
N ILE A 157 -3.15 6.95 -2.85
CA ILE A 157 -4.36 7.03 -2.06
C ILE A 157 -3.92 7.35 -0.64
N ALA A 158 -4.51 8.38 -0.03
CA ALA A 158 -4.06 8.81 1.29
C ALA A 158 -4.20 7.69 2.33
N PHE A 159 -3.33 7.75 3.35
CA PHE A 159 -3.29 6.74 4.39
C PHE A 159 -4.70 6.57 5.01
N PRO A 160 -5.13 5.36 5.36
CA PRO A 160 -6.55 5.15 5.63
C PRO A 160 -7.08 5.97 6.81
N GLN A 161 -6.22 6.35 7.76
CA GLN A 161 -6.56 7.12 8.96
C GLN A 161 -5.52 8.20 9.31
N GLY A 162 -5.84 9.05 10.29
CA GLY A 162 -4.87 9.98 10.90
C GLY A 162 -4.45 11.16 10.02
N ASN A 163 -5.30 11.56 9.08
CA ASN A 163 -5.12 12.73 8.22
C ASN A 163 -6.48 13.41 7.97
N SER A 164 -6.45 14.61 7.41
CA SER A 164 -7.65 15.44 7.17
C SER A 164 -8.43 15.07 5.91
N ILE A 165 -8.04 14.03 5.18
CA ILE A 165 -8.71 13.63 3.95
C ILE A 165 -9.89 12.72 4.32
N PRO A 166 -11.13 13.09 3.96
CA PRO A 166 -12.32 12.28 4.26
C PRO A 166 -12.23 10.88 3.65
N ASP A 167 -12.92 9.92 4.27
CA ASP A 167 -12.92 8.54 3.80
C ASP A 167 -13.62 8.41 2.44
N GLU A 168 -14.62 9.25 2.17
CA GLU A 168 -15.33 9.31 0.89
C GLU A 168 -14.38 9.62 -0.28
N GLU A 169 -13.42 10.53 -0.07
CA GLU A 169 -12.42 10.90 -1.09
C GLU A 169 -11.39 9.79 -1.31
N LYS A 170 -11.06 9.00 -0.28
CA LYS A 170 -10.18 7.82 -0.41
C LYS A 170 -10.92 6.69 -1.12
N ILE A 171 -12.17 6.43 -0.74
CA ILE A 171 -13.04 5.44 -1.36
C ILE A 171 -13.25 5.76 -2.84
N LYS A 172 -13.41 7.04 -3.21
CA LYS A 172 -13.48 7.47 -4.61
C LYS A 172 -12.24 7.04 -5.41
N ARG A 173 -11.03 7.25 -4.89
CA ARG A 173 -9.80 6.78 -5.54
C ARG A 173 -9.75 5.26 -5.68
N TYR A 174 -10.20 4.51 -4.66
CA TYR A 174 -10.27 3.06 -4.76
C TYR A 174 -11.30 2.57 -5.79
N LYS A 175 -12.39 3.31 -6.02
CA LYS A 175 -13.35 3.01 -7.10
C LYS A 175 -12.72 3.24 -8.48
N GLU A 176 -11.94 4.32 -8.64
CA GLU A 176 -11.17 4.55 -9.88
C GLU A 176 -10.21 3.38 -10.16
N VAL A 177 -9.57 2.83 -9.13
CA VAL A 177 -8.73 1.62 -9.27
C VAL A 177 -9.56 0.40 -9.69
N LYS A 178 -10.70 0.17 -9.03
CA LYS A 178 -11.59 -0.95 -9.35
C LYS A 178 -12.03 -0.93 -10.82
N GLU A 179 -12.39 0.24 -11.35
CA GLU A 179 -12.82 0.42 -12.73
C GLU A 179 -11.73 0.07 -13.75
N LEU A 180 -10.46 0.18 -13.37
CA LEU A 180 -9.33 -0.16 -14.25
C LEU A 180 -8.99 -1.64 -14.23
N ILE A 181 -9.03 -2.28 -13.05
CA ILE A 181 -8.71 -3.71 -12.92
C ILE A 181 -9.88 -4.62 -13.31
N SER A 182 -11.08 -4.07 -13.50
CA SER A 182 -12.28 -4.80 -13.91
C SER A 182 -12.51 -4.78 -15.43
N LYS A 183 -11.59 -4.20 -16.20
CA LYS A 183 -11.58 -4.20 -17.66
C LYS A 183 -10.61 -5.26 -18.16
#